data_AF-A0A6N7FAH7-F1
#
_entry.id   AF-A0A6N7FAH7-F1
#
_cell.length_a   1.000
_cell.length_b   1.000
_cell.length_c   1.000
_cell.angle_alpha   90.00
_cell.angle_beta   90.00
_cell.angle_gamma   90.00
#
_symmetry.space_group_name_H-M   'P 1'
#
loop_
_entity.id
_entity.type
_entity.pdbx_description
1 polymer ?
#
loop_
_entity_poly.entity_id
_entity_poly.type
_entity_poly.pdbx_seq_one_letter_code
_entity_poly.pdbx_strand_id
1 'polypeptide(L)'
;MFQPGRDDDIRMFFTANFPAGFMDASISGPSIVPDAAGENYGESGDGYKGGGIGSAARDEMNDRLRALAAAIKASGVIIYTTQFANSGGLLQALMREVATGPDSPYYHYAPDGEALRAVFREVANNLSELRLSK
;
A
#
# COMPACT_ATOMS: atom_id res chain seq x y z
N MET A 1 7.33 15.64 6.56
CA MET A 1 8.72 15.14 6.41
C MET A 1 8.74 13.70 6.87
N PHE A 2 9.09 12.75 6.00
CA PHE A 2 9.20 11.34 6.38
C PHE A 2 10.40 11.12 7.32
N GLN A 3 10.33 10.11 8.18
CA GLN A 3 11.47 9.77 9.05
C GLN A 3 12.68 9.37 8.19
N PRO A 4 13.91 9.85 8.52
CA PRO A 4 15.12 9.35 7.91
C PRO A 4 15.20 7.83 8.12
N GLY A 5 15.43 7.06 7.03
CA GLY A 5 15.52 5.60 7.10
C GLY A 5 14.20 4.82 6.91
N ARG A 6 13.04 5.48 6.75
CA ARG A 6 11.74 4.81 6.50
C ARG A 6 11.83 3.74 5.41
N ASP A 7 12.44 4.07 4.28
CA ASP A 7 12.50 3.17 3.13
C ASP A 7 13.44 1.98 3.38
N ASP A 8 14.52 2.22 4.13
CA ASP A 8 15.46 1.18 4.54
C ASP A 8 14.80 0.24 5.56
N ASP A 9 14.01 0.79 6.48
CA ASP A 9 13.21 0.01 7.41
C ASP A 9 12.18 -0.85 6.68
N ILE A 10 11.43 -0.28 5.72
CA ILE A 10 10.46 -1.04 4.91
C ILE A 10 11.15 -2.18 4.16
N ARG A 11 12.30 -1.92 3.52
CA ARG A 11 13.06 -2.96 2.81
C ARG A 11 13.62 -4.02 3.75
N MET A 12 14.14 -3.62 4.92
CA MET A 12 14.65 -4.52 5.93
C MET A 12 13.55 -5.44 6.45
N PHE A 13 12.38 -4.89 6.80
CA PHE A 13 11.24 -5.68 7.28
C PHE A 13 10.69 -6.59 6.19
N PHE A 14 10.58 -6.12 4.96
CA PHE A 14 10.14 -6.96 3.86
C PHE A 14 11.08 -8.16 3.65
N THR A 15 12.38 -7.90 3.58
CA THR A 15 13.39 -8.94 3.35
C THR A 15 13.44 -9.95 4.51
N ALA A 16 13.25 -9.49 5.75
CA ALA A 16 13.24 -10.36 6.93
C ALA A 16 12.03 -11.31 6.97
N ASN A 17 10.87 -10.87 6.47
CA ASN A 17 9.63 -11.68 6.48
C ASN A 17 9.43 -12.47 5.18
N PHE A 18 10.02 -12.02 4.07
CA PHE A 18 9.90 -12.63 2.74
C PHE A 18 11.29 -12.85 2.12
N PRO A 19 12.08 -13.80 2.64
CA PRO A 19 13.40 -14.08 2.09
C PRO A 19 13.30 -14.56 0.63
N ALA A 20 14.28 -14.18 -0.19
CA ALA A 20 14.34 -14.59 -1.59
C ALA A 20 14.35 -16.12 -1.70
N GLY A 21 13.49 -16.67 -2.57
CA GLY A 21 13.36 -18.13 -2.74
C GLY A 21 12.65 -18.84 -1.60
N PHE A 22 12.06 -18.11 -0.63
CA PHE A 22 11.18 -18.73 0.35
C PHE A 22 9.98 -19.34 -0.36
N MET A 23 9.95 -20.67 -0.38
CA MET A 23 8.86 -21.48 -0.91
C MET A 23 8.61 -21.33 -2.44
N ASP A 24 9.66 -21.23 -3.27
CA ASP A 24 9.59 -21.13 -4.75
C ASP A 24 8.82 -19.93 -5.32
N ALA A 25 8.49 -18.93 -4.49
CA ALA A 25 7.81 -17.72 -4.95
C ALA A 25 8.80 -16.71 -5.54
N SER A 26 8.54 -16.22 -6.75
CA SER A 26 9.22 -15.04 -7.30
C SER A 26 8.58 -13.77 -6.72
N ILE A 27 9.16 -13.23 -5.67
CA ILE A 27 8.68 -12.02 -5.03
C ILE A 27 9.38 -10.81 -5.68
N SER A 28 8.64 -10.00 -6.42
CA SER A 28 9.10 -8.66 -6.78
C SER A 28 8.93 -7.78 -5.55
N GLY A 29 10.03 -7.26 -5.02
CA GLY A 29 10.09 -6.54 -3.75
C GLY A 29 9.14 -5.33 -3.67
N PRO A 30 9.02 -4.69 -2.49
CA PRO A 30 8.02 -3.67 -2.27
C PRO A 30 8.32 -2.45 -3.14
N SER A 31 7.33 -2.01 -3.92
CA SER A 31 7.39 -0.71 -4.59
C SER A 31 7.21 0.38 -3.54
N ILE A 32 8.26 1.16 -3.28
CA ILE A 32 8.25 2.26 -2.32
C ILE A 32 8.26 3.56 -3.12
N VAL A 33 7.11 4.24 -3.16
CA VAL A 33 6.97 5.55 -3.78
C VAL A 33 6.73 6.58 -2.66
N PRO A 34 7.66 7.50 -2.40
CA PRO A 34 7.41 8.59 -1.46
C PRO A 34 6.36 9.53 -2.06
N ASP A 35 5.15 9.52 -1.49
CA ASP A 35 4.19 10.58 -1.73
C ASP A 35 4.63 11.81 -0.93
N ALA A 36 5.35 12.75 -1.57
CA ALA A 36 5.90 13.93 -0.93
C ALA A 36 4.85 14.83 -0.25
N ALA A 37 3.55 14.65 -0.56
CA ALA A 37 2.44 15.39 0.04
C ALA A 37 1.59 14.55 1.01
N GLY A 38 1.77 13.23 1.04
CA GLY A 38 0.98 12.29 1.87
C GLY A 38 -0.53 12.28 1.54
N GLU A 39 -0.93 13.09 0.56
CA GLU A 39 -2.22 13.17 -0.09
C GLU A 39 -1.92 13.36 -1.56
N ASN A 40 -2.51 12.54 -2.42
CA ASN A 40 -2.53 12.72 -3.88
C ASN A 40 -2.81 14.19 -4.19
N TYR A 41 -1.82 15.06 -4.46
CA TYR A 41 -2.03 16.48 -4.80
C TYR A 41 -1.34 16.74 -6.12
N GLY A 42 -2.11 17.14 -7.14
CA GLY A 42 -1.55 17.46 -8.46
C GLY A 42 -0.71 18.73 -8.42
N GLU A 43 0.33 18.76 -9.25
CA GLU A 43 1.15 19.94 -9.53
C GLU A 43 0.81 20.49 -10.92
N SER A 44 0.79 21.82 -11.08
CA SER A 44 0.52 22.44 -12.38
C SER A 44 1.52 21.97 -13.44
N GLY A 45 1.06 21.18 -14.41
CA GLY A 45 1.88 20.70 -15.53
C GLY A 45 2.25 19.22 -15.44
N ASP A 46 1.74 18.48 -14.46
CA ASP A 46 1.78 17.03 -14.54
C ASP A 46 0.93 16.53 -15.72
N GLY A 47 1.50 15.64 -16.54
CA GLY A 47 0.87 15.13 -17.77
C GLY A 47 -0.33 14.20 -17.52
N TYR A 48 -0.87 14.21 -16.29
CA TYR A 48 -2.02 13.43 -15.89
C TYR A 48 -3.26 14.25 -16.23
N LYS A 49 -4.00 13.76 -17.22
CA LYS A 49 -5.12 14.47 -17.86
C LYS A 49 -6.13 14.95 -16.81
N GLY A 50 -6.15 16.27 -16.59
CA GLY A 50 -7.20 16.93 -15.83
C GLY A 50 -6.82 18.26 -15.15
N GLY A 51 -5.59 18.77 -15.26
CA GLY A 51 -5.33 20.22 -15.08
C GLY A 51 -5.82 20.83 -13.76
N GLY A 52 -5.76 20.09 -12.66
CA GLY A 52 -6.14 20.60 -11.35
C GLY A 52 -4.91 20.93 -10.50
N ILE A 53 -4.75 22.19 -10.12
CA ILE A 53 -4.04 22.50 -8.88
C ILE A 53 -5.07 22.32 -7.77
N GLY A 54 -4.75 21.63 -6.67
CA GLY A 54 -5.67 21.56 -5.53
C GLY A 54 -6.46 20.26 -5.39
N SER A 55 -7.64 20.36 -4.78
CA SER A 55 -8.55 19.24 -4.50
C SER A 55 -8.96 18.47 -5.76
N ALA A 56 -9.16 19.13 -6.89
CA ALA A 56 -9.59 18.50 -8.13
C ALA A 56 -8.60 17.45 -8.65
N ALA A 57 -7.29 17.73 -8.62
CA ALA A 57 -6.30 16.71 -8.97
C ALA A 57 -6.17 15.61 -7.91
N ARG A 58 -6.50 15.89 -6.64
CA ARG A 58 -6.58 14.83 -5.63
C ARG A 58 -7.64 13.80 -6.01
N ASP A 59 -8.82 14.28 -6.38
CA ASP A 59 -9.96 13.43 -6.73
C ASP A 59 -9.65 12.60 -7.99
N GLU A 60 -9.09 13.22 -9.03
CA GLU A 60 -8.70 12.51 -10.26
C GLU A 60 -7.64 11.43 -10.03
N MET A 61 -6.63 11.71 -9.20
CA MET A 61 -5.59 10.73 -8.87
C MET A 61 -6.12 9.60 -7.98
N ASN A 62 -7.01 9.93 -7.03
CA ASN A 62 -7.72 8.94 -6.23
C ASN A 62 -8.60 8.03 -7.11
N ASP A 63 -9.35 8.61 -8.05
CA ASP A 63 -10.20 7.88 -9.01
C ASP A 63 -9.37 6.96 -9.90
N ARG A 64 -8.22 7.42 -10.36
CA ARG A 64 -7.29 6.59 -11.13
C ARG A 64 -6.72 5.46 -10.29
N LEU A 65 -6.34 5.72 -9.04
CA LEU A 65 -5.85 4.67 -8.14
C LEU A 65 -6.93 3.61 -7.88
N ARG A 66 -8.18 4.03 -7.67
CA ARG A 66 -9.33 3.12 -7.55
C ARG A 66 -9.54 2.29 -8.82
N ALA A 67 -9.47 2.92 -9.99
CA ALA A 67 -9.61 2.23 -11.27
C ALA A 67 -8.50 1.20 -11.50
N LEU A 68 -7.25 1.56 -11.18
CA LEU A 68 -6.12 0.63 -11.24
C LEU A 68 -6.29 -0.53 -10.25
N ALA A 69 -6.65 -0.23 -9.01
CA ALA A 69 -6.90 -1.25 -7.99
C ALA A 69 -8.02 -2.20 -8.42
N ALA A 70 -9.10 -1.68 -9.02
CA ALA A 70 -10.17 -2.50 -9.58
C ALA A 70 -9.68 -3.42 -10.70
N ALA A 71 -8.85 -2.91 -11.63
CA ALA A 71 -8.27 -3.71 -12.69
C ALA A 71 -7.33 -4.82 -12.17
N ILE A 72 -6.51 -4.51 -11.16
CA ILE A 72 -5.63 -5.48 -10.50
C ILE A 72 -6.45 -6.54 -9.75
N LYS A 73 -7.50 -6.14 -9.04
CA LYS A 73 -8.43 -7.08 -8.38
C LYS A 73 -9.10 -7.99 -9.40
N ALA A 74 -9.50 -7.45 -10.54
CA ALA A 74 -10.12 -8.22 -11.63
C ALA A 74 -9.17 -9.25 -12.27
N SER A 75 -7.85 -9.07 -12.19
CA SER A 75 -6.87 -10.08 -12.65
C SER A 75 -6.62 -11.20 -11.64
N GLY A 76 -7.33 -11.19 -10.50
CA GLY A 76 -7.18 -12.19 -9.43
C GLY A 76 -6.00 -11.91 -8.49
N VAL A 77 -5.39 -10.73 -8.55
CA VAL A 77 -4.32 -10.31 -7.64
C VAL A 77 -4.93 -9.79 -6.33
N ILE A 78 -4.40 -10.28 -5.21
CA ILE A 78 -4.77 -9.81 -3.87
C ILE A 78 -3.91 -8.60 -3.49
N ILE A 79 -4.56 -7.51 -3.09
CA ILE A 79 -3.92 -6.25 -2.70
C ILE A 79 -4.04 -6.12 -1.18
N TYR A 80 -2.88 -6.04 -0.53
CA TYR A 80 -2.75 -5.68 0.88
C TYR A 80 -2.26 -4.24 0.99
N THR A 81 -2.97 -3.41 1.75
CA THR A 81 -2.59 -2.02 2.00
C THR A 81 -2.26 -1.81 3.47
N THR A 82 -1.11 -1.22 3.76
CA THR A 82 -0.71 -0.87 5.12
C THR A 82 -0.39 0.62 5.17
N GLN A 83 -1.15 1.35 5.99
CA GLN A 83 -0.93 2.76 6.22
C GLN A 83 0.02 2.93 7.41
N PHE A 84 1.09 3.71 7.23
CA PHE A 84 2.12 3.88 8.25
C PHE A 84 2.19 5.32 8.75
N ALA A 85 2.13 5.52 10.08
CA ALA A 85 2.34 6.77 10.81
C ALA A 85 1.44 7.97 10.41
N ASN A 86 0.51 7.81 9.48
CA ASN A 86 -0.44 8.83 9.04
C ASN A 86 -1.85 8.43 9.49
N SER A 87 -2.54 9.25 10.28
CA SER A 87 -3.90 8.97 10.78
C SER A 87 -5.01 9.68 9.99
N GLY A 88 -4.71 10.24 8.81
CA GLY A 88 -5.66 10.99 7.99
C GLY A 88 -6.83 10.13 7.51
N GLY A 89 -8.07 10.52 7.87
CA GLY A 89 -9.27 9.75 7.58
C GLY A 89 -9.58 9.57 6.08
N LEU A 90 -9.27 10.58 5.25
CA LEU A 90 -9.45 10.48 3.79
C LEU A 90 -8.50 9.44 3.17
N LEU A 91 -7.24 9.41 3.64
CA LEU A 91 -6.28 8.41 3.22
C LEU A 91 -6.68 7.01 3.70
N GLN A 92 -7.21 6.89 4.93
CA GLN A 92 -7.72 5.60 5.42
C GLN A 92 -8.87 5.08 4.54
N ALA A 93 -9.83 5.93 4.20
CA ALA A 93 -10.93 5.55 3.31
C ALA A 93 -10.40 5.06 1.94
N LEU A 94 -9.52 5.84 1.33
CA LEU A 94 -8.92 5.50 0.04
C LEU A 94 -8.17 4.15 0.08
N MET A 95 -7.33 3.94 1.09
CA MET A 95 -6.55 2.70 1.22
C MET A 95 -7.44 1.48 1.42
N ARG A 96 -8.54 1.60 2.18
CA ARG A 96 -9.53 0.52 2.35
C ARG A 96 -10.21 0.15 1.04
N GLU A 97 -10.43 1.11 0.15
CA GLU A 97 -11.07 0.87 -1.16
C GLU A 97 -10.09 0.27 -2.19
N VAL A 98 -8.80 0.59 -2.04
CA VAL A 98 -7.72 0.03 -2.85
C VAL A 98 -7.42 -1.42 -2.49
N ALA A 99 -7.47 -1.76 -1.20
CA ALA A 99 -7.32 -3.12 -0.72
C ALA A 99 -8.32 -4.10 -1.36
N THR A 100 -8.01 -5.40 -1.29
CA THR A 100 -8.94 -6.46 -1.72
C THR A 100 -10.20 -6.49 -0.86
N GLY A 101 -10.08 -6.16 0.43
CA GLY A 101 -11.21 -5.94 1.32
C GLY A 101 -10.95 -4.75 2.25
N PRO A 102 -12.00 -4.10 2.77
CA PRO A 102 -11.88 -2.86 3.54
C PRO A 102 -11.27 -3.04 4.93
N ASP A 103 -11.11 -4.27 5.41
CA ASP A 103 -10.68 -4.61 6.77
C ASP A 103 -9.57 -5.68 6.75
N SER A 104 -9.12 -6.11 7.94
CA SER A 104 -8.20 -7.24 8.07
C SER A 104 -8.79 -8.49 7.37
N PRO A 105 -7.97 -9.24 6.61
CA PRO A 105 -6.50 -9.18 6.58
C PRO A 105 -5.91 -8.19 5.56
N TYR A 106 -6.71 -7.47 4.79
CA TYR A 106 -6.26 -6.73 3.60
C TYR A 106 -5.88 -5.27 3.89
N TYR A 107 -6.57 -4.59 4.79
CA TYR A 107 -6.24 -3.24 5.23
C TYR A 107 -5.70 -3.21 6.65
N HIS A 108 -4.60 -2.49 6.85
CA HIS A 108 -3.96 -2.29 8.14
C HIS A 108 -3.55 -0.84 8.38
N TYR A 109 -3.64 -0.41 9.62
CA TYR A 109 -3.06 0.86 10.08
C TYR A 109 -1.99 0.59 11.14
N ALA A 110 -0.77 1.05 10.86
CA ALA A 110 0.39 0.95 11.72
C ALA A 110 0.80 2.37 12.18
N PRO A 111 0.47 2.78 13.42
CA PRO A 111 0.88 4.10 13.94
C PRO A 111 2.40 4.22 14.14
N ASP A 112 3.10 3.10 14.36
CA ASP A 112 4.52 3.06 14.67
C ASP A 112 5.19 1.79 14.10
N GLY A 113 6.51 1.68 14.29
CA GLY A 113 7.30 0.56 13.77
C GLY A 113 6.99 -0.79 14.44
N GLU A 114 6.51 -0.80 15.69
CA GLU A 114 6.12 -2.04 16.37
C GLU A 114 4.82 -2.59 15.79
N ALA A 115 3.83 -1.72 15.60
CA ALA A 115 2.58 -2.04 14.93
C ALA A 115 2.83 -2.48 13.48
N LEU A 116 3.74 -1.83 12.77
CA LEU A 116 4.11 -2.22 11.40
C LEU A 116 4.67 -3.65 11.35
N ARG A 117 5.51 -4.03 12.32
CA ARG A 117 6.02 -5.40 12.45
C ARG A 117 4.91 -6.40 12.72
N ALA A 118 3.92 -6.04 13.55
CA ALA A 118 2.77 -6.89 13.82
C ALA A 118 1.95 -7.14 12.56
N VAL A 119 1.68 -6.08 11.79
CA VAL A 119 0.97 -6.16 10.50
C VAL A 119 1.69 -7.07 9.52
N PHE A 120 3.01 -6.94 9.35
CA PHE A 120 3.75 -7.81 8.43
C PHE A 120 3.68 -9.29 8.82
N ARG A 121 3.71 -9.61 10.12
CA ARG A 121 3.53 -11.00 10.59
C ARG A 121 2.12 -11.52 10.29
N GLU A 122 1.10 -10.70 10.48
CA GLU A 122 -0.29 -11.07 10.17
C GLU A 122 -0.48 -11.34 8.67
N VAL A 123 0.07 -10.48 7.81
CA VAL A 123 0.04 -10.69 6.35
C VAL A 123 0.80 -11.97 5.97
N ALA A 124 1.96 -12.23 6.57
CA ALA A 124 2.73 -13.46 6.31
C ALA A 124 1.97 -14.73 6.73
N ASN A 125 1.24 -14.69 7.84
CA ASN A 125 0.39 -15.81 8.27
C ASN A 125 -0.76 -16.06 7.28
N ASN A 126 -1.47 -15.00 6.87
CA ASN A 126 -2.55 -15.11 5.88
C ASN A 126 -2.07 -15.66 4.54
N LEU A 127 -0.90 -15.23 4.06
CA LEU A 127 -0.29 -15.76 2.84
C LEU A 127 0.10 -17.24 2.99
N SER A 128 0.52 -17.67 4.17
CA SER A 128 0.85 -19.06 4.47
C SER A 128 -0.39 -19.96 4.46
N GLU A 129 -1.52 -19.49 4.99
CA GLU A 129 -2.81 -20.19 4.98
C GLU A 129 -3.38 -20.34 3.56
N LEU A 130 -3.32 -19.29 2.74
CA LEU A 130 -3.72 -19.33 1.32
C LEU A 130 -2.99 -20.45 0.56
N ARG A 131 -1.71 -20.66 0.86
CA ARG A 131 -0.91 -21.71 0.25
C ARG A 131 -1.25 -23.12 0.75
N LEU A 132 -1.64 -23.28 2.01
CA LEU A 132 -2.06 -24.58 2.56
C LEU A 132 -3.45 -25.00 2.08
N SER A 133 -4.29 -24.06 1.63
CA SER A 133 -5.67 -24.34 1.21
C SER A 133 -5.83 -24.98 -0.19
N LYS A 134 -4.72 -25.36 -0.85
CA LYS A 134 -4.72 -25.86 -2.23
C LYS A 134 -4.19 -27.28 -2.36
#